data_AF-A0A379G328-F1
#
_entry.id   AF-A0A379G328-F1
#
_cell.length_a   1.000
_cell.length_b   1.000
_cell.length_c   1.000
_cell.angle_alpha   90.00
_cell.angle_beta   90.00
_cell.angle_gamma   90.00
#
_symmetry.space_group_name_H-M   'P 1'
#
loop_
_entity.id
_entity.type
_entity.pdbx_description
1 polymer ?
#
loop_
_entity_poly.entity_id
_entity_poly.type
_entity_poly.pdbx_seq_one_letter_code
_entity_poly.pdbx_strand_id
1 'polypeptide(L)'
;MNHPTISNESLAFSIMLVLVAIFISHKEKLSLEKDIIWSTCRAIVQLLIAGYILKYIFHLDNKILTVALVLFICFNAAWNAKKRSKYLDKLFPTALIAITSGTFITLCVLIVTEAIAFTPMQVIPITGMIAGNAMIAVGLCFNNLGQRFNSQQQQIQEMLSLGATPKVASAAIIRESIRASLIPTVDSAKTVGIVSLPGMMSGLIFAGVDPLEAVKYQIMVTFMLLATASLSTILAGYLTYVKFYNQRHQLRLEALNK
;
A
#
# COMPACT_ATOMS: atom_id res chain seq x y z
N MET A 1 18.74 -29.09 12.36
CA MET A 1 17.45 -28.36 12.18
C MET A 1 16.90 -28.78 10.84
N ASN A 2 15.73 -29.43 10.79
CA ASN A 2 15.10 -29.82 9.53
C ASN A 2 14.48 -28.57 8.91
N HIS A 3 15.13 -27.99 7.90
CA HIS A 3 14.53 -26.92 7.13
C HIS A 3 13.30 -27.49 6.41
N PRO A 4 12.09 -26.91 6.57
CA PRO A 4 10.94 -27.35 5.82
C PRO A 4 11.18 -27.07 4.32
N THR A 5 11.60 -28.09 3.59
CA THR A 5 11.71 -28.04 2.13
C THR A 5 10.32 -28.19 1.56
N ILE A 6 9.75 -27.08 1.07
CA ILE A 6 8.49 -27.14 0.33
C ILE A 6 8.77 -27.89 -0.98
N SER A 7 8.26 -29.12 -1.10
CA SER A 7 8.34 -29.89 -2.34
C SER A 7 7.53 -29.21 -3.44
N ASN A 8 7.99 -29.33 -4.69
CA ASN A 8 7.22 -28.90 -5.87
C ASN A 8 5.83 -29.54 -5.91
N GLU A 9 5.68 -30.75 -5.36
CA GLU A 9 4.40 -31.44 -5.23
C GLU A 9 3.47 -30.74 -4.24
N SER A 10 3.97 -30.33 -3.06
CA SER A 10 3.19 -29.56 -2.09
C SER A 10 2.73 -28.21 -2.67
N LEU A 11 3.59 -27.58 -3.48
CA LEU A 11 3.24 -26.37 -4.21
C LEU A 11 2.12 -26.65 -5.23
N ALA A 12 2.21 -27.75 -5.98
CA ALA A 12 1.17 -28.16 -6.92
C ALA A 12 -0.17 -28.45 -6.23
N PHE A 13 -0.15 -29.11 -5.07
CA PHE A 13 -1.37 -29.34 -4.28
C PHE A 13 -1.98 -28.03 -3.74
N SER A 14 -1.17 -27.02 -3.41
CA SER A 14 -1.71 -25.71 -2.98
C SER A 14 -2.51 -24.99 -4.08
N ILE A 15 -2.20 -25.25 -5.36
CA ILE A 15 -2.96 -24.73 -6.51
C ILE A 15 -4.40 -25.28 -6.52
N MET A 16 -4.63 -26.47 -5.94
CA MET A 16 -5.97 -27.04 -5.81
C MET A 16 -6.92 -26.13 -5.01
N LEU A 17 -6.40 -25.40 -4.01
CA LEU A 17 -7.20 -24.43 -3.25
C LEU A 17 -7.69 -23.27 -4.14
N VAL A 18 -6.84 -22.83 -5.08
CA VAL A 18 -7.21 -21.80 -6.07
C VAL A 18 -8.27 -22.34 -7.03
N LEU A 19 -8.17 -23.61 -7.45
CA LEU A 19 -9.17 -24.25 -8.30
C LEU A 19 -10.54 -24.33 -7.63
N VAL A 20 -10.60 -24.62 -6.31
CA VAL A 20 -11.85 -24.59 -5.54
C VAL A 20 -12.46 -23.19 -5.54
N ALA A 21 -11.65 -22.14 -5.33
CA ALA A 21 -12.13 -20.75 -5.38
C ALA A 21 -12.68 -20.37 -6.76
N ILE A 22 -12.03 -20.81 -7.84
CA ILE A 22 -12.50 -20.62 -9.23
C ILE A 22 -13.82 -21.35 -9.45
N PHE A 23 -13.95 -22.59 -8.98
CA PHE A 23 -15.17 -23.38 -9.11
C PHE A 23 -16.36 -22.71 -8.39
N ILE A 24 -16.15 -22.22 -7.15
CA ILE A 24 -17.18 -21.48 -6.40
C ILE A 24 -17.53 -20.18 -7.14
N SER A 25 -16.53 -19.43 -7.62
CA SER A 25 -16.76 -18.20 -8.40
C SER A 25 -17.61 -18.46 -9.65
N HIS A 26 -17.37 -19.58 -10.33
CA HIS A 26 -18.13 -19.98 -11.52
C HIS A 26 -19.57 -20.36 -11.18
N LYS A 27 -19.74 -21.15 -10.12
CA LYS A 27 -21.06 -21.57 -9.64
C LYS A 27 -21.91 -20.37 -9.20
N GLU A 28 -21.32 -19.42 -8.49
CA GLU A 28 -21.97 -18.21 -7.98
C GLU A 28 -22.00 -17.05 -8.99
N LYS A 29 -21.51 -17.25 -10.23
CA LYS A 29 -21.49 -16.25 -11.32
C LYS A 29 -20.83 -14.92 -10.94
N LEU A 30 -19.83 -14.98 -10.06
CA LEU A 30 -19.10 -13.81 -9.56
C LEU A 30 -18.25 -13.11 -10.65
N SER A 31 -18.06 -13.75 -11.82
CA SER A 31 -17.28 -13.23 -12.94
C SER A 31 -15.81 -12.94 -12.62
N LEU A 32 -15.27 -13.53 -11.54
CA LEU A 32 -13.89 -13.33 -11.07
C LEU A 32 -12.89 -14.34 -11.64
N GLU A 33 -13.34 -15.37 -12.35
CA GLU A 33 -12.50 -16.51 -12.78
C GLU A 33 -11.27 -16.06 -13.57
N LYS A 34 -11.47 -15.23 -14.59
CA LYS A 34 -10.37 -14.71 -15.44
C LYS A 34 -9.41 -13.84 -14.64
N ASP A 35 -9.94 -13.03 -13.72
CA ASP A 35 -9.14 -12.16 -12.87
C ASP A 35 -8.31 -12.96 -11.87
N ILE A 36 -8.86 -14.02 -11.28
CA ILE A 36 -8.15 -14.93 -10.37
C ILE A 36 -7.02 -15.65 -11.12
N ILE A 37 -7.29 -16.22 -12.29
CA ILE A 37 -6.29 -16.95 -13.09
C ILE A 37 -5.16 -16.00 -13.52
N TRP A 38 -5.50 -14.85 -14.09
CA TRP A 38 -4.53 -13.87 -14.54
C TRP A 38 -3.68 -13.32 -13.38
N SER A 39 -4.31 -13.02 -12.24
CA SER A 39 -3.60 -12.52 -11.05
C SER A 39 -2.66 -13.57 -10.46
N THR A 40 -3.09 -14.84 -10.42
CA THR A 40 -2.27 -15.94 -9.90
C THR A 40 -1.05 -16.20 -10.78
N CYS A 41 -1.26 -16.34 -12.09
CA CYS A 41 -0.16 -16.55 -13.04
C CYS A 41 0.86 -15.40 -13.00
N ARG A 42 0.36 -14.16 -13.02
CA ARG A 42 1.19 -12.96 -12.89
C ARG A 42 1.96 -12.95 -11.57
N ALA A 43 1.33 -13.28 -10.45
CA ALA A 43 1.99 -13.31 -9.14
C ALA A 43 3.13 -14.34 -9.11
N ILE A 44 2.92 -15.55 -9.63
CA ILE A 44 3.96 -16.58 -9.71
C ILE A 44 5.17 -16.08 -10.51
N VAL A 45 4.93 -15.56 -11.72
CA VAL A 45 6.01 -15.04 -12.58
C VAL A 45 6.74 -13.88 -11.90
N GLN A 46 6.01 -12.94 -11.29
CA GLN A 46 6.60 -11.80 -10.58
C GLN A 46 7.42 -12.22 -9.37
N LEU A 47 6.95 -13.17 -8.57
CA LEU A 47 7.66 -13.67 -7.39
C LEU A 47 8.93 -14.42 -7.79
N LEU A 48 8.89 -15.23 -8.85
CA LEU A 48 10.08 -15.92 -9.37
C LEU A 48 11.13 -14.92 -9.86
N ILE A 49 10.72 -13.95 -10.69
CA ILE A 49 11.61 -12.90 -11.19
C ILE A 49 12.21 -12.10 -10.03
N ALA A 50 11.37 -11.66 -9.08
CA ALA A 50 11.82 -10.91 -7.91
C ALA A 50 12.82 -11.73 -7.07
N GLY A 51 12.58 -13.02 -6.85
CA GLY A 51 13.49 -13.92 -6.14
C GLY A 51 14.86 -14.00 -6.80
N TYR A 52 14.92 -14.16 -8.13
CA TYR A 52 16.19 -14.18 -8.88
C TYR A 52 16.91 -12.84 -8.84
N ILE A 53 16.19 -11.73 -9.01
CA ILE A 53 16.76 -10.37 -8.93
C ILE A 53 17.34 -10.12 -7.54
N LEU A 54 16.59 -10.42 -6.48
CA LEU A 54 17.05 -10.23 -5.10
C LEU A 54 18.28 -11.08 -4.78
N LYS A 55 18.31 -12.34 -5.26
CA LYS A 55 19.49 -13.20 -5.12
C LYS A 55 20.74 -12.51 -5.67
N TYR A 56 20.67 -11.91 -6.86
CA TYR A 56 21.83 -11.23 -7.47
C TYR A 56 22.18 -9.91 -6.77
N ILE A 57 21.17 -9.09 -6.46
CA ILE A 57 21.37 -7.78 -5.83
C ILE A 57 21.99 -7.91 -4.43
N PHE A 58 21.61 -8.93 -3.66
CA PHE A 58 22.16 -9.13 -2.32
C PHE A 58 23.65 -9.49 -2.33
N HIS A 59 24.18 -10.07 -3.42
CA HIS A 59 25.61 -10.38 -3.52
C HIS A 59 26.46 -9.17 -3.96
N LEU A 60 25.88 -8.20 -4.67
CA LEU A 60 26.61 -7.05 -5.22
C LEU A 60 26.86 -5.93 -4.20
N ASP A 61 26.13 -5.93 -3.08
CA ASP A 61 26.18 -4.93 -2.00
C ASP A 61 26.35 -3.46 -2.48
N ASN A 62 25.63 -3.11 -3.54
CA ASN A 62 25.77 -1.81 -4.19
C ASN A 62 24.67 -0.84 -3.72
N LYS A 63 25.09 0.27 -3.10
CA LYS A 63 24.21 1.32 -2.58
C LYS A 63 23.36 1.98 -3.67
N ILE A 64 23.92 2.20 -4.86
CA ILE A 64 23.23 2.82 -5.99
C ILE A 64 22.10 1.91 -6.49
N LEU A 65 22.38 0.60 -6.62
CA LEU A 65 21.36 -0.38 -7.01
C LEU A 65 20.23 -0.48 -5.97
N THR A 66 20.58 -0.39 -4.69
CA THR A 66 19.59 -0.40 -3.59
C THR A 66 18.65 0.80 -3.71
N VAL A 67 19.18 2.02 -3.88
CA VAL A 67 18.37 3.22 -4.05
C VAL A 67 17.53 3.16 -5.33
N ALA A 68 18.11 2.68 -6.43
CA ALA A 68 17.37 2.52 -7.69
C ALA A 68 16.17 1.58 -7.53
N LEU A 69 16.34 0.46 -6.82
CA LEU A 69 15.25 -0.48 -6.58
C LEU A 69 14.20 0.08 -5.61
N VAL A 70 14.61 0.82 -4.58
CA VAL A 70 13.69 1.54 -3.68
C VAL A 70 12.80 2.51 -4.46
N LEU A 71 13.39 3.29 -5.37
CA LEU A 71 12.65 4.19 -6.25
C LEU A 71 11.73 3.43 -7.21
N PHE A 72 12.19 2.31 -7.76
CA PHE A 72 11.36 1.45 -8.61
C PHE A 72 10.13 0.89 -7.86
N ILE A 73 10.30 0.48 -6.59
CA ILE A 73 9.20 0.04 -5.73
C ILE A 73 8.23 1.21 -5.50
N CYS A 74 8.72 2.39 -5.12
CA CYS A 74 7.87 3.57 -4.89
C CYS A 74 7.11 4.00 -6.15
N PHE A 75 7.75 3.93 -7.32
CA PHE A 75 7.12 4.20 -8.61
C PHE A 75 5.97 3.23 -8.89
N ASN A 76 6.20 1.92 -8.72
CA ASN A 76 5.18 0.90 -8.93
C ASN A 76 4.04 1.03 -7.91
N ALA A 77 4.36 1.31 -6.64
CA ALA A 77 3.39 1.57 -5.59
C ALA A 77 2.47 2.76 -5.96
N ALA A 78 3.05 3.88 -6.38
CA ALA A 78 2.30 5.05 -6.86
C ALA A 78 1.46 4.75 -8.11
N TRP A 79 2.00 3.97 -9.05
CA TRP A 79 1.30 3.59 -10.26
C TRP A 79 0.09 2.69 -9.99
N ASN A 80 0.16 1.81 -8.99
CA ASN A 80 -0.98 0.98 -8.59
C ASN A 80 -1.97 1.75 -7.71
N ALA A 81 -1.48 2.62 -6.83
CA ALA A 81 -2.35 3.48 -6.00
C ALA A 81 -3.26 4.38 -6.86
N LYS A 82 -2.73 4.98 -7.93
CA LYS A 82 -3.53 5.84 -8.82
C LYS A 82 -4.70 5.09 -9.48
N LYS A 83 -4.53 3.80 -9.77
CA LYS A 83 -5.53 2.97 -10.48
C LYS A 83 -6.75 2.66 -9.61
N ARG A 84 -6.64 2.88 -8.29
CA ARG A 84 -7.74 2.63 -7.34
C ARG A 84 -8.84 3.70 -7.38
N SER A 85 -8.61 4.86 -8.00
CA SER A 85 -9.64 5.90 -8.14
C SER A 85 -9.94 6.16 -9.61
N LYS A 86 -11.23 6.29 -9.94
CA LYS A 86 -11.74 6.58 -11.28
C LYS A 86 -12.15 8.06 -11.46
N TYR A 87 -12.21 8.81 -10.35
CA TYR A 87 -12.78 10.16 -10.30
C TYR A 87 -11.80 11.29 -10.64
N LEU A 88 -10.50 11.00 -10.72
CA LEU A 88 -9.50 12.01 -11.02
C LEU A 88 -8.41 11.44 -11.92
N ASP A 89 -8.20 12.12 -13.04
CA ASP A 89 -7.05 11.89 -13.89
C ASP A 89 -5.79 12.50 -13.26
N LYS A 90 -4.61 12.00 -13.65
CA LYS A 90 -3.30 12.55 -13.23
C LYS A 90 -3.08 12.53 -11.70
N LEU A 91 -3.53 11.48 -11.03
CA LEU A 91 -3.21 11.22 -9.61
C LEU A 91 -1.79 10.69 -9.39
N PHE A 92 -1.11 10.21 -10.45
CA PHE A 92 0.21 9.60 -10.34
C PHE A 92 1.26 10.47 -9.64
N PRO A 93 1.46 11.76 -10.00
CA PRO A 93 2.49 12.58 -9.34
C PRO A 93 2.19 12.79 -7.85
N THR A 94 0.91 12.94 -7.50
CA THR A 94 0.48 13.08 -6.10
C THR A 94 0.74 11.80 -5.31
N ALA A 95 0.42 10.64 -5.91
CA ALA A 95 0.70 9.34 -5.31
C ALA A 95 2.21 9.12 -5.12
N LEU A 96 3.01 9.51 -6.12
CA LEU A 96 4.47 9.36 -6.08
C LEU A 96 5.08 10.21 -4.97
N ILE A 97 4.70 11.49 -4.87
CA ILE A 97 5.17 12.38 -3.81
C ILE A 97 4.73 11.86 -2.43
N ALA A 98 3.47 11.46 -2.29
CA ALA A 98 2.92 10.94 -1.04
C ALA A 98 3.63 9.68 -0.53
N ILE A 99 3.71 8.65 -1.39
CA ILE A 99 4.31 7.37 -1.01
C ILE A 99 5.82 7.49 -0.83
N THR A 100 6.50 8.22 -1.72
CA THR A 100 7.96 8.37 -1.64
C THR A 100 8.37 9.17 -0.41
N SER A 101 7.67 10.26 -0.09
CA SER A 101 7.96 11.04 1.12
C SER A 101 7.71 10.25 2.40
N GLY A 102 6.56 9.55 2.50
CA GLY A 102 6.27 8.70 3.66
C GLY A 102 7.29 7.58 3.81
N THR A 103 7.64 6.90 2.72
CA THR A 103 8.64 5.81 2.72
C THR A 103 10.03 6.33 3.08
N PHE A 104 10.43 7.48 2.52
CA PHE A 104 11.71 8.11 2.79
C PHE A 104 11.84 8.52 4.25
N ILE A 105 10.85 9.23 4.81
CA ILE A 105 10.85 9.65 6.22
C ILE A 105 11.01 8.43 7.13
N THR A 106 10.23 7.39 6.90
CA THR A 106 10.29 6.18 7.73
C THR A 106 11.61 5.44 7.61
N LEU A 107 12.14 5.24 6.40
CA LEU A 107 13.45 4.60 6.21
C LEU A 107 14.57 5.43 6.84
N CYS A 108 14.55 6.75 6.66
CA CYS A 108 15.52 7.65 7.27
C CYS A 108 15.53 7.52 8.80
N VAL A 109 14.35 7.51 9.45
CA VAL A 109 14.27 7.30 10.90
C VAL A 109 14.89 5.96 11.29
N LEU A 110 14.52 4.87 10.62
CA LEU A 110 15.01 3.53 10.96
C LEU A 110 16.53 3.38 10.80
N ILE A 111 17.10 4.01 9.76
CA ILE A 111 18.54 3.97 9.49
C ILE A 111 19.30 4.84 10.51
N VAL A 112 18.79 6.04 10.81
CA VAL A 112 19.43 6.97 11.76
C VAL A 112 19.39 6.44 13.19
N THR A 113 18.32 5.73 13.57
CA THR A 113 18.23 5.08 14.88
C THR A 113 18.97 3.75 14.94
N GLU A 114 19.69 3.36 13.88
CA GLU A 114 20.38 2.07 13.73
C GLU A 114 19.49 0.84 13.93
N ALA A 115 18.17 1.02 13.78
CA ALA A 115 17.21 -0.06 13.88
C ALA A 115 17.33 -1.01 12.68
N ILE A 116 17.75 -0.47 11.53
CA ILE A 116 18.12 -1.23 10.33
C ILE A 116 19.45 -0.71 9.77
N ALA A 117 20.27 -1.61 9.28
CA ALA A 117 21.47 -1.27 8.53
C ALA A 117 21.10 -0.93 7.08
N PHE A 118 21.79 0.05 6.49
CA PHE A 118 21.62 0.38 5.06
C PHE A 118 22.28 -0.67 4.17
N THR A 119 21.70 -1.87 4.18
CA THR A 119 22.10 -3.03 3.37
C THR A 119 20.95 -3.42 2.46
N PRO A 120 21.23 -3.93 1.24
CA PRO A 120 20.18 -4.33 0.30
C PRO A 120 19.18 -5.33 0.92
N MET A 121 19.69 -6.26 1.73
CA MET A 121 18.92 -7.32 2.38
C MET A 121 17.87 -6.81 3.37
N GLN A 122 18.11 -5.68 4.03
CA GLN A 122 17.15 -5.09 4.97
C GLN A 122 16.30 -4.00 4.31
N VAL A 123 16.93 -3.09 3.55
CA VAL A 123 16.25 -1.91 3.00
C VAL A 123 15.21 -2.30 1.96
N ILE A 124 15.51 -3.26 1.06
CA ILE A 124 14.62 -3.59 -0.06
C ILE A 124 13.31 -4.24 0.43
N PRO A 125 13.33 -5.30 1.27
CA PRO A 125 12.09 -5.90 1.78
C PRO A 125 11.27 -4.92 2.63
N ILE A 126 11.94 -4.13 3.47
CA ILE A 126 11.27 -3.14 4.33
C ILE A 126 10.59 -2.06 3.48
N THR A 127 11.26 -1.57 2.45
CA THR A 127 10.66 -0.66 1.47
C THR A 127 9.43 -1.27 0.81
N GLY A 128 9.52 -2.54 0.39
CA GLY A 128 8.40 -3.27 -0.20
C GLY A 128 7.17 -3.30 0.70
N MET A 129 7.36 -3.59 1.99
CA MET A 129 6.28 -3.59 2.98
C MET A 129 5.70 -2.19 3.21
N ILE A 130 6.57 -1.20 3.44
CA ILE A 130 6.18 0.18 3.75
C ILE A 130 5.44 0.82 2.57
N ALA A 131 6.04 0.78 1.38
CA ALA A 131 5.46 1.35 0.18
C ALA A 131 4.20 0.59 -0.26
N GLY A 132 4.16 -0.74 -0.06
CA GLY A 132 2.99 -1.57 -0.33
C GLY A 132 1.79 -1.21 0.54
N ASN A 133 2.00 -1.03 1.85
CA ASN A 133 0.94 -0.59 2.76
C ASN A 133 0.49 0.85 2.45
N ALA A 134 1.43 1.75 2.18
CA ALA A 134 1.13 3.12 1.76
C ALA A 134 0.33 3.16 0.45
N MET A 135 0.66 2.32 -0.53
CA MET A 135 -0.09 2.19 -1.79
C MET A 135 -1.56 1.84 -1.55
N ILE A 136 -1.83 0.89 -0.65
CA ILE A 136 -3.20 0.48 -0.32
C ILE A 136 -3.95 1.65 0.31
N ALA A 137 -3.38 2.28 1.34
CA ALA A 137 -4.02 3.37 2.08
C ALA A 137 -4.24 4.63 1.20
N VAL A 138 -3.23 5.06 0.45
CA VAL A 138 -3.32 6.19 -0.49
C VAL A 138 -4.36 5.93 -1.58
N GLY A 139 -4.37 4.72 -2.15
CA GLY A 139 -5.36 4.37 -3.17
C GLY A 139 -6.79 4.32 -2.64
N LEU A 140 -7.01 3.85 -1.40
CA LEU A 140 -8.32 3.98 -0.73
C LEU A 140 -8.70 5.44 -0.52
N CYS A 141 -7.73 6.29 -0.14
CA CYS A 141 -7.98 7.71 0.07
C CYS A 141 -8.43 8.41 -1.21
N PHE A 142 -7.79 8.13 -2.35
CA PHE A 142 -8.23 8.68 -3.63
C PHE A 142 -9.62 8.21 -4.03
N ASN A 143 -9.97 6.95 -3.75
CA ASN A 143 -11.30 6.43 -4.06
C ASN A 143 -12.36 7.08 -3.16
N ASN A 144 -12.10 7.12 -1.84
CA ASN A 144 -12.98 7.72 -0.85
C ASN A 144 -13.20 9.22 -1.10
N LEU A 145 -12.15 9.96 -1.44
CA LEU A 145 -12.26 11.37 -1.82
C LEU A 145 -13.16 11.52 -3.04
N GLY A 146 -12.86 10.81 -4.13
CA GLY A 146 -13.62 10.90 -5.36
C GLY A 146 -15.10 10.57 -5.17
N GLN A 147 -15.40 9.48 -4.45
CA GLN A 147 -16.76 9.07 -4.14
C GLN A 147 -17.51 10.13 -3.32
N ARG A 148 -16.86 10.73 -2.32
CA ARG A 148 -17.48 11.75 -1.44
C ARG A 148 -17.64 13.10 -2.11
N PHE A 149 -16.68 13.53 -2.92
CA PHE A 149 -16.82 14.73 -3.73
C PHE A 149 -17.93 14.59 -4.77
N ASN A 150 -18.11 13.40 -5.34
CA ASN A 150 -19.24 13.10 -6.23
C ASN A 150 -20.57 13.14 -5.45
N SER A 151 -20.68 12.39 -4.34
CA SER A 151 -21.94 12.29 -3.61
C SER A 151 -22.37 13.56 -2.87
N GLN A 152 -21.42 14.40 -2.44
CA GLN A 152 -21.68 15.64 -1.69
C GLN A 152 -21.52 16.90 -2.56
N GLN A 153 -21.52 16.75 -3.89
CA GLN A 153 -21.35 17.85 -4.84
C GLN A 153 -22.27 19.04 -4.53
N GLN A 154 -23.56 18.77 -4.28
CA GLN A 154 -24.56 19.79 -4.00
C GLN A 154 -24.21 20.60 -2.74
N GLN A 155 -23.86 19.93 -1.65
CA GLN A 155 -23.48 20.58 -0.39
C GLN A 155 -22.23 21.45 -0.54
N ILE A 156 -21.24 20.97 -1.30
CA ILE A 156 -20.03 21.75 -1.60
C ILE A 156 -20.40 23.03 -2.37
N GLN A 157 -21.27 22.93 -3.38
CA GLN A 157 -21.70 24.08 -4.18
C GLN A 157 -22.48 25.11 -3.37
N GLU A 158 -23.35 24.66 -2.45
CA GLU A 158 -24.06 25.53 -1.53
C GLU A 158 -23.09 26.31 -0.64
N MET A 159 -22.12 25.63 -0.04
CA MET A 159 -21.10 26.28 0.79
C MET A 159 -20.28 27.29 -0.01
N LEU A 160 -19.83 26.94 -1.22
CA LEU A 160 -19.10 27.86 -2.09
C LEU A 160 -19.94 29.08 -2.48
N SER A 161 -21.24 28.89 -2.74
CA SER A 161 -22.17 29.97 -3.10
C SER A 161 -22.41 30.94 -1.94
N LEU A 162 -22.32 30.44 -0.71
CA LEU A 162 -22.35 31.24 0.52
C LEU A 162 -20.99 31.87 0.88
N GLY A 163 -19.97 31.74 0.02
CA GLY A 163 -18.65 32.35 0.20
C GLY A 163 -17.64 31.50 0.99
N ALA A 164 -17.93 30.22 1.25
CA ALA A 164 -16.96 29.33 1.88
C ALA A 164 -15.76 29.08 0.95
N THR A 165 -14.55 29.00 1.52
CA THR A 165 -13.35 28.64 0.76
C THR A 165 -13.34 27.12 0.47
N PRO A 166 -12.65 26.65 -0.60
CA PRO A 166 -12.52 25.22 -0.90
C PRO A 166 -12.01 24.39 0.29
N LYS A 167 -11.13 24.97 1.11
CA LYS A 167 -10.61 24.33 2.32
C LYS A 167 -11.72 24.06 3.33
N VAL A 168 -12.62 25.02 3.55
CA VAL A 168 -13.77 24.87 4.47
C VAL A 168 -14.78 23.90 3.90
N ALA A 169 -15.13 24.04 2.63
CA ALA A 169 -16.10 23.17 1.96
C ALA A 169 -15.64 21.69 1.88
N SER A 170 -14.32 21.44 1.84
CA SER A 170 -13.76 20.08 1.76
C SER A 170 -13.36 19.48 3.11
N ALA A 171 -13.35 20.23 4.21
CA ALA A 171 -12.68 19.82 5.45
C ALA A 171 -13.21 18.48 6.00
N ALA A 172 -14.53 18.31 6.03
CA ALA A 172 -15.17 17.06 6.47
C ALA A 172 -14.83 15.90 5.53
N ILE A 173 -14.94 16.12 4.21
CA ILE A 173 -14.65 15.12 3.17
C ILE A 173 -13.20 14.61 3.28
N ILE A 174 -12.24 15.52 3.44
CA ILE A 174 -10.82 15.17 3.57
C ILE A 174 -10.60 14.33 4.82
N ARG A 175 -11.11 14.79 5.98
CA ARG A 175 -10.94 14.12 7.27
C ARG A 175 -11.54 12.71 7.25
N GLU A 176 -12.76 12.57 6.74
CA GLU A 176 -13.45 11.29 6.67
C GLU A 176 -12.79 10.33 5.67
N SER A 177 -12.32 10.85 4.52
CA SER A 177 -11.61 10.03 3.53
C SER A 177 -10.29 9.52 4.06
N ILE A 178 -9.50 10.36 4.72
CA ILE A 178 -8.24 9.95 5.37
C ILE A 178 -8.53 8.91 6.44
N ARG A 179 -9.49 9.17 7.33
CA ARG A 179 -9.86 8.25 8.40
C ARG A 179 -10.25 6.88 7.84
N ALA A 180 -11.19 6.84 6.90
CA ALA A 180 -11.69 5.61 6.31
C ALA A 180 -10.58 4.77 5.65
N SER A 181 -9.59 5.44 5.07
CA SER A 181 -8.48 4.79 4.37
C SER A 181 -7.44 4.17 5.31
N LEU A 182 -7.37 4.64 6.55
CA LEU A 182 -6.45 4.14 7.58
C LEU A 182 -7.05 3.04 8.45
N ILE A 183 -8.38 2.83 8.41
CA ILE A 183 -9.07 1.79 9.17
C ILE A 183 -8.41 0.41 8.97
N PRO A 184 -8.15 -0.07 7.72
CA PRO A 184 -7.55 -1.40 7.54
C PRO A 184 -6.16 -1.54 8.16
N THR A 185 -5.34 -0.49 8.10
CA THR A 185 -4.01 -0.50 8.72
C THR A 185 -4.10 -0.52 10.24
N VAL A 186 -5.02 0.25 10.83
CA VAL A 186 -5.27 0.26 12.27
C VAL A 186 -5.82 -1.07 12.75
N ASP A 187 -6.76 -1.67 12.03
CA ASP A 187 -7.35 -2.95 12.40
C ASP A 187 -6.37 -4.11 12.22
N SER A 188 -5.51 -4.06 11.20
CA SER A 188 -4.39 -5.00 11.08
C SER A 188 -3.47 -4.89 12.30
N ALA A 189 -3.13 -3.69 12.76
CA ALA A 189 -2.27 -3.52 13.94
C ALA A 189 -2.91 -4.05 15.24
N LYS A 190 -4.24 -3.94 15.40
CA LYS A 190 -4.96 -4.49 16.58
C LYS A 190 -4.96 -6.02 16.64
N THR A 191 -4.82 -6.68 15.49
CA THR A 191 -4.95 -8.14 15.38
C THR A 191 -3.60 -8.88 15.42
N VAL A 192 -2.49 -8.15 15.26
CA VAL A 192 -1.13 -8.71 15.35
C VAL A 192 -0.90 -9.29 16.74
N GLY A 193 -0.46 -10.55 16.80
CA GLY A 193 -0.11 -11.24 18.03
C GLY A 193 -1.25 -11.96 18.75
N ILE A 194 -2.51 -11.65 18.43
CA ILE A 194 -3.70 -12.35 18.98
C ILE A 194 -4.31 -13.29 17.94
N VAL A 195 -4.64 -12.76 16.76
CA VAL A 195 -5.36 -13.51 15.71
C VAL A 195 -4.42 -13.98 14.61
N SER A 196 -3.37 -13.21 14.34
CA SER A 196 -2.38 -13.56 13.33
C SER A 196 -0.97 -13.38 13.88
N LEU A 197 -0.14 -14.42 13.72
CA LEU A 197 1.30 -14.31 13.86
C LEU A 197 1.87 -13.84 12.52
N PRO A 198 2.47 -12.65 12.44
CA PRO A 198 2.98 -12.12 11.18
C PRO A 198 4.04 -13.03 10.57
N GLY A 199 4.00 -13.19 9.25
CA GLY A 199 4.90 -14.11 8.54
C GLY A 199 6.38 -13.79 8.72
N MET A 200 6.76 -12.51 8.83
CA MET A 200 8.13 -12.10 9.12
C MET A 200 8.59 -12.55 10.52
N MET A 201 7.74 -12.37 11.54
CA MET A 201 8.03 -12.81 12.91
C MET A 201 8.21 -14.33 12.96
N SER A 202 7.27 -15.10 12.39
CA SER A 202 7.39 -16.56 12.32
C SER A 202 8.63 -16.99 11.52
N GLY A 203 8.96 -16.27 10.44
CA GLY A 203 10.14 -16.53 9.62
C GLY A 203 11.46 -16.34 10.39
N LEU A 204 11.57 -15.29 11.21
CA LEU A 204 12.74 -15.08 12.08
C LEU A 204 12.86 -16.18 13.14
N ILE A 205 11.74 -16.59 13.74
CA ILE A 205 11.71 -17.69 14.71
C ILE A 205 12.16 -19.00 14.05
N PHE A 206 11.68 -19.32 12.84
CA PHE A 206 12.12 -20.49 12.09
C PHE A 206 13.59 -20.43 11.65
N ALA A 207 14.13 -19.22 11.47
CA ALA A 207 15.54 -18.99 11.21
C ALA A 207 16.43 -19.11 12.46
N GLY A 208 15.83 -19.37 13.64
CA GLY A 208 16.55 -19.56 14.90
C GLY A 208 16.80 -18.28 15.70
N VAL A 209 16.16 -17.16 15.33
CA VAL A 209 16.21 -15.93 16.12
C VAL A 209 15.39 -16.10 17.40
N ASP A 210 15.87 -15.54 18.50
CA ASP A 210 15.15 -15.54 19.77
C ASP A 210 13.72 -14.95 19.62
N PRO A 211 12.68 -15.61 20.15
CA PRO A 211 11.31 -15.15 20.02
C PRO A 211 11.07 -13.73 20.55
N LEU A 212 11.72 -13.31 21.65
CA LEU A 212 11.55 -11.93 22.15
C LEU A 212 12.14 -10.91 21.19
N GLU A 213 13.29 -11.21 20.59
CA GLU A 213 13.88 -10.34 19.56
C GLU A 213 12.99 -10.26 18.32
N ALA A 214 12.45 -11.39 17.86
CA ALA A 214 11.49 -11.41 16.74
C ALA A 214 10.23 -10.56 17.04
N VAL A 215 9.73 -10.57 18.29
CA VAL A 215 8.62 -9.72 18.72
C VAL A 215 8.99 -8.24 18.66
N LYS A 216 10.18 -7.83 19.12
CA LYS A 216 10.63 -6.44 19.05
C LYS A 216 10.67 -5.93 17.60
N TYR A 217 11.23 -6.73 16.69
CA TYR A 217 11.21 -6.42 15.25
C TYR A 217 9.78 -6.26 14.73
N GLN A 218 8.87 -7.15 15.13
CA GLN A 218 7.49 -7.08 14.67
C GLN A 218 6.73 -5.85 15.21
N ILE A 219 6.98 -5.45 16.46
CA ILE A 219 6.42 -4.21 17.03
C ILE A 219 6.89 -3.01 16.22
N MET A 220 8.20 -2.93 15.93
CA MET A 220 8.78 -1.90 15.08
C MET A 220 8.13 -1.87 13.69
N VAL A 221 7.97 -3.04 13.05
CA VAL A 221 7.32 -3.17 11.74
C VAL A 221 5.88 -2.67 11.79
N THR A 222 5.12 -2.99 12.83
CA THR A 222 3.73 -2.52 12.96
C THR A 222 3.68 -1.00 13.08
N PHE A 223 4.55 -0.39 13.88
CA PHE A 223 4.61 1.07 14.04
C PHE A 223 5.05 1.79 12.77
N MET A 224 6.06 1.30 12.07
CA MET A 224 6.53 1.91 10.82
C MET A 224 5.45 1.85 9.72
N LEU A 225 4.68 0.76 9.65
CA LEU A 225 3.59 0.62 8.69
C LEU A 225 2.45 1.60 8.97
N LEU A 226 2.05 1.74 10.24
CA LEU A 226 1.06 2.73 10.68
C LEU A 226 1.51 4.16 10.40
N ALA A 227 2.76 4.50 10.75
CA ALA A 227 3.31 5.82 10.55
C ALA A 227 3.35 6.18 9.06
N THR A 228 3.88 5.29 8.22
CA THR A 228 4.01 5.54 6.79
C THR A 228 2.66 5.63 6.08
N ALA A 229 1.72 4.74 6.40
CA ALA A 229 0.37 4.82 5.83
C ALA A 229 -0.31 6.12 6.24
N SER A 230 -0.17 6.54 7.51
CA SER A 230 -0.75 7.79 8.01
C SER A 230 -0.16 9.01 7.30
N LEU A 231 1.17 9.14 7.28
CA LEU A 231 1.86 10.26 6.64
C LEU A 231 1.56 10.33 5.14
N SER A 232 1.69 9.21 4.42
CA SER A 232 1.43 9.15 2.98
C SER A 232 -0.02 9.48 2.66
N THR A 233 -0.97 8.93 3.42
CA THR A 233 -2.41 9.16 3.19
C THR A 233 -2.81 10.60 3.50
N ILE A 234 -2.28 11.19 4.58
CA ILE A 234 -2.54 12.59 4.93
C ILE A 234 -2.01 13.49 3.81
N LEU A 235 -0.76 13.29 3.37
CA LEU A 235 -0.17 14.10 2.31
C LEU A 235 -0.93 13.92 0.99
N ALA A 236 -1.28 12.68 0.63
CA ALA A 236 -2.08 12.38 -0.54
C ALA A 236 -3.45 13.09 -0.50
N GLY A 237 -4.11 13.06 0.65
CA GLY A 237 -5.42 13.71 0.84
C GLY A 237 -5.36 15.22 0.62
N TYR A 238 -4.40 15.88 1.27
CA TYR A 238 -4.20 17.32 1.13
C TYR A 238 -3.70 17.76 -0.25
N LEU A 239 -2.89 16.95 -0.94
CA LEU A 239 -2.46 17.26 -2.31
C LEU A 239 -3.55 17.00 -3.35
N THR A 240 -4.49 16.10 -3.06
CA THR A 240 -5.52 15.69 -4.02
C THR A 240 -6.76 16.59 -3.96
N TYR A 241 -7.18 17.05 -2.77
CA TYR A 241 -8.44 17.79 -2.68
C TYR A 241 -8.47 19.06 -3.56
N VAL A 242 -7.33 19.76 -3.67
CA VAL A 242 -7.19 20.98 -4.48
C VAL A 242 -7.49 20.69 -5.95
N LYS A 243 -7.25 19.47 -6.43
CA LYS A 243 -7.51 19.06 -7.82
C LYS A 243 -8.99 19.00 -8.18
N PHE A 244 -9.90 18.91 -7.20
CA PHE A 244 -11.34 19.00 -7.43
C PHE A 244 -11.81 20.43 -7.72
N TYR A 245 -10.96 21.43 -7.55
CA TYR A 245 -11.31 22.84 -7.74
C TYR A 245 -10.55 23.48 -8.91
N ASN A 246 -11.17 24.45 -9.59
CA ASN A 246 -10.49 25.31 -10.56
C ASN A 246 -9.84 26.53 -9.87
N GLN A 247 -9.13 27.36 -10.63
CA GLN A 247 -8.47 28.57 -10.11
C GLN A 247 -9.46 29.59 -9.52
N ARG A 248 -10.75 29.51 -9.88
CA ARG A 248 -11.82 30.37 -9.39
C ARG A 248 -12.55 29.77 -8.18
N HIS A 249 -11.98 28.75 -7.53
CA HIS A 249 -12.57 28.02 -6.40
C HIS A 249 -13.89 27.31 -6.72
N GLN A 250 -14.19 27.05 -7.99
CA GLN A 250 -15.37 26.30 -8.40
C GLN A 250 -15.06 24.81 -8.47
N LEU A 251 -16.04 23.98 -8.11
CA LEU A 251 -15.93 22.53 -8.20
C LEU A 251 -15.90 22.08 -9.67
N ARG A 252 -14.94 21.23 -10.03
CA ARG A 252 -14.78 20.69 -11.39
C ARG A 252 -15.71 19.49 -11.61
N LEU A 253 -16.90 19.75 -12.14
CA LEU A 253 -17.92 18.73 -12.36
C LEU A 253 -17.53 17.69 -13.43
N GLU A 254 -16.75 18.11 -14.43
CA GLU A 254 -16.23 17.22 -15.47
C GLU A 254 -15.34 16.08 -14.93
N ALA A 255 -14.69 16.30 -13.79
CA ALA A 255 -13.88 15.27 -13.14
C ALA A 255 -14.75 14.21 -12.44
N LEU A 256 -15.96 14.57 -11.99
CA LEU A 256 -16.77 13.72 -11.11
C LEU A 256 -17.74 12.80 -11.87
N ASN A 257 -18.10 13.13 -13.11
CA ASN A 257 -19.12 12.43 -13.92
C ASN A 257 -18.56 11.34 -14.86
N LYS A 258 -17.57 10.54 -14.42
CA LYS A 258 -17.05 9.38 -15.17
C LYS A 258 -17.54 8.06 -14.59
#